data_AF-A0A5C8ULU0-F1
#
_entry.id   AF-A0A5C8ULU0-F1
#
_cell.length_a   1.000
_cell.length_b   1.000
_cell.length_c   1.000
_cell.angle_alpha   90.00
_cell.angle_beta   90.00
_cell.angle_gamma   90.00
#
_symmetry.space_group_name_H-M   'P 1'
#
loop_
_entity.id
_entity.type
_entity.pdbx_description
1 polymer ?
#
loop_
_entity_poly.entity_id
_entity_poly.type
_entity_poly.pdbx_seq_one_letter_code
_entity_poly.pdbx_strand_id
1 'polypeptide(L)'
;MSPMTPRNQQLDRLSEVRRMFRSGESKALREEAGISQAEFARAVGVSRSAVCQWESDSRSPRTEVALRCWSVLSRLRTVVSE
;
A
#
# COMPACT_ATOMS: atom_id res chain seq x y z
N MET A 1 4.22 7.43 -25.72
CA MET A 1 4.62 6.12 -25.17
C MET A 1 5.00 6.33 -23.71
N SER A 2 4.16 5.92 -22.75
CA SER A 2 4.52 6.01 -21.34
C SER A 2 5.75 5.14 -21.07
N PRO A 3 6.73 5.59 -20.27
CA PRO A 3 7.92 4.81 -20.00
C PRO A 3 7.49 3.57 -19.22
N MET A 4 7.64 2.40 -19.84
CA MET A 4 7.52 1.12 -19.16
C MET A 4 8.54 1.14 -18.02
N THR A 5 8.05 1.26 -16.79
CA THR A 5 8.87 1.08 -15.60
C THR A 5 9.58 -0.28 -15.73
N PRO A 6 10.91 -0.35 -15.63
CA PRO A 6 11.67 -1.59 -15.80
C PRO A 6 11.09 -2.70 -14.91
N ARG A 7 10.97 -3.92 -15.45
CA ARG A 7 10.34 -5.07 -14.79
C ARG A 7 10.86 -5.32 -13.36
N ASN A 8 12.15 -5.05 -13.11
CA ASN A 8 12.77 -5.19 -11.79
C ASN A 8 12.21 -4.19 -10.78
N GLN A 9 11.99 -2.94 -11.18
CA GLN A 9 11.39 -1.92 -10.31
C GLN A 9 9.95 -2.28 -9.92
N GLN A 10 9.19 -2.95 -10.80
CA GLN A 10 7.86 -3.42 -10.42
C GLN A 10 7.93 -4.53 -9.35
N LEU A 11 8.87 -5.47 -9.47
CA LEU A 11 9.06 -6.52 -8.48
C LEU A 11 9.47 -5.96 -7.12
N ASP A 12 10.34 -4.95 -7.10
CA ASP A 12 10.77 -4.28 -5.87
C ASP A 12 9.59 -3.61 -5.15
N ARG A 13 8.73 -2.91 -5.89
CA ARG A 13 7.52 -2.29 -5.33
C ARG A 13 6.55 -3.33 -4.78
N LEU A 14 6.37 -4.44 -5.48
CA LEU A 14 5.50 -5.54 -5.04
C LEU A 14 6.02 -6.20 -3.76
N SER A 15 7.33 -6.46 -3.69
CA SER A 15 7.94 -7.07 -2.51
C SER A 15 7.89 -6.13 -1.31
N GLU A 16 8.14 -4.83 -1.52
CA GLU A 16 8.05 -3.79 -0.50
C GLU A 16 6.63 -3.70 0.08
N VAL A 17 5.60 -3.53 -0.76
CA VAL A 17 4.21 -3.44 -0.27
C VAL A 17 3.79 -4.67 0.51
N ARG A 18 4.12 -5.87 0.00
CA ARG A 18 3.81 -7.12 0.71
C ARG A 18 4.51 -7.19 2.06
N ARG A 19 5.76 -6.71 2.15
CA ARG A 19 6.48 -6.60 3.43
C ARG A 19 5.75 -5.62 4.37
N MET A 20 5.35 -4.44 3.89
CA MET A 20 4.68 -3.42 4.69
C MET A 20 3.33 -3.87 5.25
N PHE A 21 2.56 -4.66 4.50
CA PHE A 21 1.33 -5.27 5.02
C PHE A 21 1.65 -6.33 6.09
N ARG A 22 2.57 -7.25 5.82
CA ARG A 22 2.95 -8.30 6.79
C ARG A 22 3.58 -7.76 8.07
N SER A 23 4.32 -6.65 8.01
CA SER A 23 4.97 -6.06 9.18
C SER A 23 4.06 -5.11 9.97
N GLY A 24 2.86 -4.80 9.48
CA GLY A 24 1.98 -3.78 10.07
C GLY A 24 2.39 -2.33 9.76
N GLU A 25 3.48 -2.11 9.03
CA GLU A 25 3.97 -0.77 8.65
C GLU A 25 2.92 0.01 7.83
N SER A 26 2.18 -0.68 6.96
CA SER A 26 1.09 -0.07 6.18
C SER A 26 0.02 0.56 7.07
N LYS A 27 -0.36 -0.13 8.16
CA LYS A 27 -1.32 0.34 9.15
C LYS A 27 -0.77 1.52 9.94
N ALA A 28 0.47 1.42 10.40
CA ALA A 28 1.13 2.47 11.16
C ALA A 28 1.21 3.79 10.35
N LEU A 29 1.75 3.74 9.13
CA LEU A 29 1.82 4.90 8.23
C LEU A 29 0.44 5.53 7.97
N ARG A 30 -0.58 4.71 7.82
CA ARG A 30 -1.95 5.16 7.60
C ARG A 30 -2.50 5.89 8.83
N GLU A 31 -2.30 5.32 10.02
CA GLU A 31 -2.79 5.88 11.29
C GLU A 31 -2.04 7.14 11.70
N GLU A 32 -0.72 7.17 11.54
CA GLU A 32 0.12 8.34 11.78
C GLU A 32 -0.25 9.51 10.85
N ALA A 33 -0.64 9.22 9.60
CA ALA A 33 -1.16 10.21 8.67
C ALA A 33 -2.64 10.60 8.91
N GLY A 34 -3.30 10.05 9.94
CA GLY A 34 -4.71 10.33 10.24
C GLY A 34 -5.71 9.77 9.22
N ILE A 35 -5.30 8.80 8.40
CA ILE A 35 -6.12 8.23 7.33
C ILE A 35 -6.88 7.00 7.85
N SER A 36 -8.17 6.88 7.52
CA SER A 36 -8.96 5.68 7.84
C SER A 36 -8.74 4.55 6.82
N GLN A 37 -9.02 3.30 7.20
CA GLN A 37 -9.03 2.17 6.26
C GLN A 37 -9.95 2.41 5.05
N ALA A 38 -11.06 3.14 5.24
CA ALA A 38 -12.03 3.41 4.17
C ALA A 38 -11.50 4.43 3.16
N GLU A 39 -10.79 5.46 3.62
CA GLU A 39 -10.13 6.44 2.74
C GLU A 39 -8.98 5.80 1.97
N PHE A 40 -8.16 4.99 2.63
CA PHE A 40 -7.12 4.22 1.96
C PHE A 40 -7.69 3.27 0.91
N ALA A 41 -8.76 2.53 1.24
CA ALA A 41 -9.44 1.63 0.32
C ALA A 41 -9.98 2.37 -0.92
N ARG A 42 -10.59 3.55 -0.72
CA ARG A 42 -11.09 4.40 -1.81
C ARG A 42 -9.95 4.85 -2.72
N ALA A 43 -8.82 5.26 -2.15
CA ALA A 43 -7.65 5.71 -2.91
C ALA A 43 -7.06 4.60 -3.81
N VAL A 44 -7.08 3.35 -3.36
CA VAL A 44 -6.53 2.21 -4.12
C VAL A 44 -7.59 1.40 -4.88
N GLY A 45 -8.85 1.84 -4.86
CA GLY A 45 -9.96 1.26 -5.64
C GLY A 45 -10.41 -0.13 -5.15
N VAL A 46 -10.51 -0.33 -3.84
CA VAL A 46 -10.94 -1.60 -3.22
C VAL A 46 -11.95 -1.37 -2.10
N SER A 47 -12.48 -2.45 -1.51
CA SER A 47 -13.36 -2.37 -0.34
C SER A 47 -12.57 -2.17 0.95
N ARG A 48 -13.18 -1.49 1.94
CA ARG A 48 -12.61 -1.37 3.30
C ARG A 48 -12.28 -2.75 3.90
N SER A 49 -13.14 -3.74 3.65
CA SER A 49 -12.94 -5.12 4.12
C SER A 49 -11.67 -5.77 3.55
N ALA A 50 -11.25 -5.42 2.34
CA ALA A 50 -10.00 -5.90 1.77
C ALA A 50 -8.80 -5.32 2.54
N VAL A 51 -8.82 -4.02 2.85
CA VAL A 51 -7.77 -3.35 3.64
C VAL A 51 -7.70 -3.93 5.04
N CYS A 52 -8.85 -4.12 5.69
CA CYS A 52 -8.93 -4.76 7.00
C CYS A 52 -8.24 -6.14 7.00
N GLN A 53 -8.55 -6.99 6.00
CA GLN A 53 -7.91 -8.31 5.86
C GLN A 53 -6.40 -8.23 5.62
N TRP A 54 -5.89 -7.23 4.91
CA TRP A 54 -4.45 -7.12 4.70
C TRP A 54 -3.70 -6.61 5.93
N GLU A 55 -4.35 -5.78 6.75
CA GLU A 55 -3.76 -5.21 7.96
C GLU A 55 -3.89 -6.14 9.19
N SER A 56 -4.85 -7.07 9.19
CA SER A 56 -5.15 -7.95 10.33
C SER A 56 -4.82 -9.44 10.12
N ASP A 57 -4.51 -9.86 8.88
CA ASP A 57 -4.28 -11.25 8.51
C ASP A 57 -3.04 -11.36 7.61
N SER A 58 -2.63 -12.58 7.26
CA SER A 58 -1.46 -12.88 6.41
C SER A 58 -1.70 -12.65 4.91
N ARG A 59 -2.81 -11.98 4.55
CA ARG A 59 -3.19 -11.70 3.15
C ARG A 59 -2.48 -10.45 2.65
N SER A 60 -2.28 -10.36 1.34
CA SER A 60 -1.66 -9.20 0.71
C SER A 60 -2.35 -8.84 -0.60
N PRO A 61 -2.30 -7.56 -1.02
CA PRO A 61 -2.88 -7.14 -2.28
C PRO A 61 -2.22 -7.85 -3.48
N ARG A 62 -3.03 -8.11 -4.51
CA ARG A 62 -2.57 -8.66 -5.79
C ARG A 62 -1.95 -7.57 -6.67
N THR A 63 -1.18 -7.98 -7.69
CA THR A 63 -0.25 -7.16 -8.47
C THR A 63 -0.69 -5.71 -8.73
N GLU A 64 -1.79 -5.48 -9.44
CA GLU A 64 -2.23 -4.12 -9.80
C GLU A 64 -2.58 -3.27 -8.57
N VAL A 65 -3.35 -3.85 -7.64
CA VAL A 65 -3.72 -3.19 -6.38
C VAL A 65 -2.49 -2.91 -5.52
N ALA A 66 -1.53 -3.84 -5.48
CA ALA A 66 -0.30 -3.65 -4.74
C ALA A 66 0.52 -2.48 -5.28
N LEU A 67 0.54 -2.26 -6.59
CA LEU A 67 1.19 -1.08 -7.17
C LEU A 67 0.47 0.22 -6.79
N ARG A 68 -0.88 0.23 -6.75
CA ARG A 68 -1.65 1.37 -6.23
C ARG A 68 -1.36 1.63 -4.74
N CYS A 69 -1.31 0.57 -3.93
CA CYS A 69 -0.92 0.66 -2.53
C CYS A 69 0.49 1.24 -2.37
N TRP A 70 1.45 0.82 -3.22
CA TRP A 70 2.80 1.37 -3.19
C TRP A 70 2.79 2.89 -3.37
N SER A 71 2.11 3.38 -4.41
CA SER A 71 2.03 4.81 -4.69
C SER A 71 1.47 5.62 -3.51
N VAL A 72 0.44 5.12 -2.83
CA VAL A 72 -0.15 5.80 -1.66
C VAL A 72 0.79 5.71 -0.45
N LEU A 73 1.26 4.50 -0.10
CA LEU A 73 2.07 4.28 1.10
C LEU A 73 3.44 4.97 1.03
N SER A 74 4.07 5.03 -0.14
CA SER A 74 5.32 5.78 -0.32
C SER A 74 5.12 7.27 -0.06
N ARG A 75 3.95 7.83 -0.39
CA ARG A 75 3.62 9.23 -0.12
C ARG A 75 3.25 9.49 1.33
N LEU A 76 2.58 8.54 1.99
CA LEU A 76 2.34 8.65 3.44
C LEU A 76 3.65 8.63 4.22
N ARG A 77 4.61 7.79 3.82
CA ARG A 77 5.93 7.73 4.45
C ARG A 77 6.68 9.06 4.42
N THR A 78 6.55 9.84 3.35
CA THR A 78 7.16 11.18 3.30
C THR A 78 6.47 12.17 4.22
N VAL A 79 5.13 12.15 4.27
CA VAL A 79 4.35 13.09 5.11
C VAL A 79 4.52 12.81 6.61
N VAL A 80 4.63 11.54 7.00
CA VAL A 80 4.78 11.13 8.40
C VAL A 80 6.20 11.40 8.94
N SER A 81 7.19 11.50 8.05
CA SER A 81 8.59 11.78 8.45
C SER A 81 8.90 13.28 8.61
N GLU A 82 7.91 14.16 8.41
CA GLU A 82 7.98 15.62 8.58
C GLU A 82 7.36 16.05 9.92
#